data_AF-A0A1Y3AXT1-F1
#
_entry.id   AF-A0A1Y3AXT1-F1
#
_cell.length_a   1.000
_cell.length_b   1.000
_cell.length_c   1.000
_cell.angle_alpha   90.00
_cell.angle_beta   90.00
_cell.angle_gamma   90.00
#
_symmetry.space_group_name_H-M   'P 1'
#
loop_
_entity.id
_entity.type
_entity.pdbx_description
1 polymer ?
#
loop_
_entity_poly.entity_id
_entity_poly.type
_entity_poly.pdbx_seq_one_letter_code
_entity_poly.pdbx_strand_id
1 'polypeptide(L)'
;MTRLFLKAGSDTLGSIQTRILKTFELIRESFPIDHQFNVIMRLLSDQTQTLNTKVKIAVLQYLSKLIFLMDSSDFTFDRPNNHDIQTALVKIVSWTADIKSSDLRKISQDTIVDLYNLNSNEMTQYLNQLRKT
;
A
#
# COMPACT_ATOMS: atom_id res chain seq x y z
N MET A 1 -5.78 5.03 10.83
CA MET A 1 -4.68 4.21 10.28
C MET A 1 -3.41 5.01 9.98
N THR A 2 -3.47 6.16 9.30
CA THR A 2 -2.28 6.97 8.95
C THR A 2 -1.28 7.19 10.08
N ARG A 3 -1.73 7.69 11.24
CA ARG A 3 -0.84 7.92 12.40
C ARG A 3 -0.16 6.64 12.91
N LEU A 4 -0.81 5.49 12.79
CA LEU A 4 -0.26 4.20 13.21
C LEU A 4 0.86 3.75 12.27
N PHE A 5 0.71 3.95 10.95
CA PHE A 5 1.79 3.72 9.98
C PHE A 5 2.98 4.64 10.20
N LEU A 6 2.74 5.93 10.42
CA LEU A 6 3.81 6.88 10.74
C LEU A 6 4.55 6.46 12.02
N LYS A 7 3.81 6.00 13.04
CA LYS A 7 4.41 5.49 14.28
C LYS A 7 5.22 4.21 14.06
N ALA A 8 4.75 3.29 13.21
CA ALA A 8 5.44 2.05 12.87
C ALA A 8 6.81 2.28 12.21
N GLY A 9 6.96 3.39 11.47
CA GLY A 9 8.23 3.78 10.85
C GLY A 9 9.08 4.74 11.68
N SER A 10 8.69 5.04 12.92
CA SER A 10 9.51 5.79 13.87
C SER A 10 10.36 4.86 14.74
N ASP A 11 11.47 5.35 15.27
CA ASP A 11 12.27 4.57 16.20
C ASP A 11 11.49 4.39 17.51
N THR A 12 11.06 3.16 17.76
CA THR A 12 10.28 2.77 18.93
C THR A 12 10.84 1.51 19.56
N LEU A 13 10.57 1.33 20.85
CA LEU A 13 10.96 0.13 21.59
C LEU A 13 10.27 -1.11 20.98
N GLY A 14 10.93 -2.26 21.02
CA GLY A 14 10.38 -3.51 20.47
C GLY A 14 8.99 -3.87 21.02
N SER A 15 8.74 -3.61 22.30
CA SER A 15 7.43 -3.83 22.92
C SER A 15 6.33 -2.93 22.34
N ILE A 16 6.66 -1.70 21.94
CA ILE A 16 5.75 -0.79 21.26
C ILE A 16 5.52 -1.28 19.83
N GLN A 17 6.57 -1.70 19.14
CA GLN A 17 6.47 -2.26 17.79
C GLN A 17 5.53 -3.47 17.75
N THR A 18 5.64 -4.40 18.71
CA THR A 18 4.73 -5.55 18.82
C THR A 18 3.27 -5.13 19.00
N ARG A 19 3.00 -4.11 19.82
CA ARG A 19 1.62 -3.60 20.00
C ARG A 19 1.08 -2.95 18.72
N ILE A 20 1.92 -2.22 17.98
CA ILE A 20 1.55 -1.64 16.69
C ILE A 20 1.17 -2.73 15.70
N LEU A 21 1.98 -3.79 15.57
CA LEU A 21 1.69 -4.92 14.68
C LEU A 21 0.39 -5.64 15.06
N LYS A 22 0.17 -5.91 16.34
CA LYS A 22 -1.12 -6.46 16.82
C LYS A 22 -2.30 -5.54 16.54
N THR A 23 -2.11 -4.23 16.66
CA THR A 23 -3.16 -3.26 16.33
C THR A 23 -3.48 -3.31 14.82
N PHE A 24 -2.49 -3.49 13.96
CA PHE A 24 -2.73 -3.69 12.53
C PHE A 24 -3.51 -4.97 12.24
N GLU A 25 -3.23 -6.07 12.93
CA GLU A 25 -4.00 -7.32 12.79
C GLU A 25 -5.47 -7.11 13.18
N LEU A 26 -5.72 -6.50 14.36
CA LEU A 26 -7.07 -6.18 14.80
C LEU A 26 -7.81 -5.27 13.82
N ILE A 27 -7.13 -4.24 13.27
CA ILE A 27 -7.74 -3.38 12.25
C ILE A 27 -8.12 -4.19 11.01
N ARG A 28 -7.23 -5.09 10.55
CA ARG A 28 -7.50 -5.90 9.36
C ARG A 28 -8.74 -6.76 9.52
N GLU A 29 -8.92 -7.35 10.70
CA GLU A 29 -10.05 -8.23 11.03
C GLU A 29 -11.35 -7.47 11.35
N SER A 30 -11.25 -6.23 11.84
CA SER A 30 -12.41 -5.51 12.40
C SER A 30 -13.07 -4.51 11.45
N PHE A 31 -12.38 -4.05 10.40
CA PHE A 31 -12.89 -2.99 9.52
C PHE A 31 -13.14 -3.51 8.09
N PRO A 32 -14.08 -2.92 7.33
CA PRO A 32 -14.30 -3.31 5.93
C PRO A 32 -13.04 -3.16 5.08
N ILE A 33 -12.74 -4.17 4.28
CA ILE A 33 -11.52 -4.28 3.48
C ILE A 33 -11.38 -3.09 2.51
N ASP A 34 -12.44 -2.74 1.79
CA ASP A 34 -12.44 -1.59 0.87
C ASP A 34 -12.10 -0.26 1.57
N HIS A 35 -12.64 -0.03 2.77
CA HIS A 35 -12.31 1.17 3.55
C HIS A 35 -10.83 1.20 3.95
N GLN A 36 -10.26 0.06 4.33
CA GLN A 36 -8.82 -0.03 4.64
C GLN A 36 -7.97 0.25 3.41
N PHE A 37 -8.33 -0.34 2.26
CA PHE A 37 -7.65 -0.15 0.99
C PHE A 37 -7.66 1.33 0.57
N ASN A 38 -8.83 1.98 0.59
CA ASN A 38 -8.97 3.42 0.31
C ASN A 38 -8.04 4.29 1.17
N VAL A 39 -7.97 4.02 2.46
CA VAL A 39 -7.11 4.80 3.38
C VAL A 39 -5.63 4.61 3.06
N ILE A 40 -5.22 3.40 2.67
CA ILE A 40 -3.84 3.12 2.26
C ILE A 40 -3.52 3.85 0.96
N MET A 41 -4.39 3.77 -0.05
CA MET A 41 -4.18 4.43 -1.34
C MET A 41 -4.11 5.95 -1.17
N ARG A 42 -4.97 6.53 -0.33
CA ARG A 42 -4.91 7.95 0.01
C ARG A 42 -3.63 8.34 0.76
N LEU A 43 -3.17 7.53 1.71
CA LEU A 43 -1.90 7.79 2.41
C LEU A 43 -0.72 7.78 1.43
N LEU A 44 -0.71 6.83 0.50
CA LEU A 44 0.33 6.72 -0.49
C LEU A 44 0.24 7.86 -1.51
N SER A 45 -0.95 8.31 -1.91
CA SER A 45 -1.13 9.40 -2.88
C SER A 45 -0.78 10.78 -2.30
N ASP A 46 -1.06 11.02 -1.02
CA ASP A 46 -0.88 12.31 -0.35
C ASP A 46 0.54 12.87 -0.51
N GLN A 47 0.65 14.04 -1.13
CA GLN A 47 1.91 14.73 -1.39
C GLN A 47 2.37 15.57 -0.19
N THR A 48 1.49 15.82 0.78
CA THR A 48 1.82 16.56 2.00
C THR A 48 2.52 15.69 3.05
N GLN A 49 2.47 14.37 2.88
CA GLN A 49 3.11 13.40 3.78
C GLN A 49 4.45 12.93 3.19
N THR A 50 5.55 13.26 3.87
CA THR A 50 6.86 12.68 3.55
C THR A 50 7.03 11.33 4.25
N LEU A 51 6.71 10.24 3.56
CA LEU A 51 6.89 8.88 4.10
C LEU A 51 8.37 8.47 4.03
N ASN A 52 8.95 8.13 5.18
CA ASN A 52 10.29 7.54 5.22
C ASN A 52 10.27 6.07 4.76
N THR A 53 11.44 5.48 4.49
CA THR A 53 11.56 4.10 3.99
C THR A 53 10.87 3.07 4.90
N LYS A 54 11.00 3.19 6.23
CA LYS A 54 10.37 2.26 7.17
C LYS A 54 8.83 2.35 7.09
N VAL A 55 8.27 3.56 6.99
CA VAL A 55 6.82 3.74 6.81
C VAL A 55 6.35 3.14 5.50
N LYS A 56 7.05 3.39 4.39
CA LYS A 56 6.71 2.81 3.08
C LYS A 56 6.65 1.29 3.15
N ILE A 57 7.69 0.66 3.70
CA ILE A 57 7.74 -0.80 3.87
C ILE A 57 6.57 -1.29 4.74
N ALA A 58 6.30 -0.65 5.87
CA ALA A 58 5.20 -1.05 6.76
C ALA A 58 3.82 -0.95 6.08
N VAL A 59 3.60 0.11 5.28
CA VAL A 59 2.37 0.27 4.50
C VAL A 59 2.23 -0.84 3.45
N LEU A 60 3.30 -1.16 2.71
CA LEU A 60 3.27 -2.20 1.70
C LEU A 60 3.11 -3.61 2.30
N GLN A 61 3.73 -3.89 3.45
CA GLN A 61 3.51 -5.14 4.19
C GLN A 61 2.06 -5.32 4.61
N TYR A 62 1.41 -4.23 5.04
CA TYR A 62 0.00 -4.26 5.38
C TYR A 62 -0.86 -4.46 4.14
N LEU A 63 -0.58 -3.71 3.08
CA LEU A 63 -1.32 -3.74 1.83
C LEU A 63 -1.29 -5.12 1.18
N SER A 64 -0.11 -5.75 1.08
CA SER A 64 0.04 -7.13 0.58
C SER A 64 -0.88 -8.09 1.34
N LYS A 65 -0.83 -8.08 2.69
CA LYS A 65 -1.74 -8.89 3.52
C LYS A 65 -3.22 -8.57 3.32
N LEU A 66 -3.56 -7.32 3.02
CA LEU A 66 -4.93 -6.90 2.76
C LEU A 66 -5.40 -7.41 1.39
N ILE A 67 -4.55 -7.34 0.36
CA ILE A 67 -4.83 -7.82 -1.00
C ILE A 67 -5.21 -9.30 -1.00
N PHE A 68 -4.54 -10.14 -0.19
CA PHE A 68 -4.90 -11.56 -0.05
C PHE A 68 -6.30 -11.82 0.54
N LEU A 69 -6.93 -10.80 1.12
CA LEU A 69 -8.30 -10.88 1.65
C LEU A 69 -9.33 -10.19 0.75
N MET A 70 -8.90 -9.43 -0.26
CA MET A 70 -9.76 -8.69 -1.17
C MET A 70 -10.42 -9.61 -2.19
N ASP A 71 -11.64 -9.25 -2.60
CA ASP A 71 -12.23 -9.79 -3.82
C ASP A 71 -11.73 -9.00 -5.04
N SER A 72 -11.69 -9.64 -6.21
CA SER A 72 -11.29 -8.98 -7.46
C SER A 72 -12.13 -7.73 -7.79
N SER A 73 -13.38 -7.69 -7.35
CA SER A 73 -14.29 -6.54 -7.49
C SER A 73 -13.96 -5.36 -6.58
N ASP A 74 -13.18 -5.58 -5.52
CA ASP A 74 -12.67 -4.50 -4.66
C ASP A 74 -11.57 -3.68 -5.36
N PHE A 75 -10.93 -4.21 -6.40
CA PHE A 75 -9.88 -3.54 -7.17
C PHE A 75 -10.29 -3.35 -8.63
N THR A 76 -11.03 -2.26 -8.88
CA THR A 76 -11.50 -1.86 -10.22
C THR A 76 -10.98 -0.49 -10.59
N PHE A 77 -10.89 -0.20 -11.89
CA PHE A 77 -10.44 1.07 -12.42
C PHE A 77 -11.51 2.17 -12.28
N ASP A 78 -12.78 1.85 -12.49
CA ASP A 78 -13.87 2.84 -12.51
C ASP A 78 -14.38 3.25 -11.11
N ARG A 79 -13.69 2.84 -10.05
CA ARG A 79 -14.10 3.12 -8.67
C ARG A 79 -13.93 4.59 -8.29
N PRO A 80 -14.72 5.07 -7.30
CA PRO A 80 -14.47 6.36 -6.66
C PRO A 80 -13.04 6.44 -6.11
N ASN A 81 -12.42 7.62 -6.19
CA ASN A 81 -11.03 7.90 -5.78
C ASN A 81 -9.95 7.18 -6.61
N ASN A 82 -10.24 6.79 -7.86
CA ASN A 82 -9.27 6.21 -8.79
C ASN A 82 -7.95 7.02 -8.88
N HIS A 83 -8.00 8.35 -8.84
CA HIS A 83 -6.81 9.20 -8.84
C HIS A 83 -5.82 8.90 -7.69
N ASP A 84 -6.32 8.60 -6.49
CA ASP A 84 -5.47 8.21 -5.35
C ASP A 84 -4.75 6.90 -5.64
N ILE A 85 -5.46 5.94 -6.25
CA ILE A 85 -4.91 4.63 -6.61
C ILE A 85 -3.84 4.80 -7.70
N GLN A 86 -4.13 5.54 -8.76
CA GLN A 86 -3.15 5.81 -9.82
C GLN A 86 -1.88 6.46 -9.26
N THR A 87 -2.03 7.49 -8.43
CA THR A 87 -0.88 8.18 -7.81
C THR A 87 -0.09 7.26 -6.88
N ALA A 88 -0.79 6.42 -6.09
CA ALA A 88 -0.17 5.43 -5.24
C ALA A 88 0.62 4.39 -6.07
N LEU A 89 0.03 3.89 -7.17
CA LEU A 89 0.68 2.93 -8.06
C LEU A 89 1.92 3.52 -8.74
N VAL A 90 1.89 4.77 -9.20
CA VAL A 90 3.08 5.48 -9.71
C VAL A 90 4.22 5.42 -8.68
N LYS A 91 3.91 5.76 -7.42
CA LYS A 91 4.90 5.75 -6.33
C LYS A 91 5.42 4.34 -6.06
N ILE A 92 4.55 3.34 -5.95
CA ILE A 92 4.97 1.94 -5.74
C ILE A 92 5.88 1.46 -6.88
N VAL A 93 5.52 1.73 -8.14
CA VAL A 93 6.34 1.40 -9.30
C VAL A 93 7.70 2.08 -9.21
N SER A 94 7.76 3.38 -8.89
CA SER A 94 9.05 4.08 -8.73
C SER A 94 9.93 3.48 -7.63
N TRP A 95 9.32 2.91 -6.57
CA TRP A 95 10.06 2.31 -5.46
C TRP A 95 10.66 0.95 -5.80
N THR A 96 10.20 0.30 -6.88
CA THR A 96 10.86 -0.92 -7.39
C THR A 96 12.31 -0.67 -7.85
N ALA A 97 12.65 0.58 -8.15
CA ALA A 97 13.98 1.05 -8.54
C ALA A 97 14.68 1.89 -7.45
N ASP A 98 14.21 1.84 -6.20
CA ASP A 98 14.81 2.61 -5.10
C ASP A 98 16.29 2.24 -4.91
N ILE A 99 17.19 3.22 -4.98
CA ILE A 99 18.64 2.98 -4.94
C ILE A 99 19.16 2.67 -3.53
N LYS A 100 18.42 3.04 -2.47
CA LYS A 100 18.89 3.00 -1.08
C LYS A 100 18.50 1.72 -0.38
N SER A 101 17.29 1.22 -0.62
CA SER A 101 16.70 0.12 0.14
C SER A 101 16.29 -1.04 -0.78
N SER A 102 17.05 -2.13 -0.70
CA SER A 102 16.70 -3.40 -1.35
C SER A 102 15.36 -3.96 -0.85
N ASP A 103 15.08 -3.81 0.43
CA ASP A 103 13.83 -4.30 1.03
C ASP A 103 12.61 -3.55 0.47
N LEU A 104 12.73 -2.22 0.33
CA LEU A 104 11.69 -1.41 -0.31
C LEU A 104 11.50 -1.81 -1.78
N ARG A 105 12.58 -2.05 -2.53
CA ARG A 105 12.48 -2.55 -3.92
C ARG A 105 11.72 -3.87 -3.97
N LYS A 106 12.14 -4.84 -3.16
CA LYS A 106 11.56 -6.19 -3.12
C LYS A 106 10.07 -6.13 -2.80
N ILE A 107 9.69 -5.47 -1.71
CA ILE A 107 8.28 -5.46 -1.32
C ILE A 107 7.40 -4.64 -2.28
N SER A 108 7.95 -3.64 -2.95
CA SER A 108 7.22 -2.90 -3.99
C SER A 108 6.96 -3.80 -5.21
N GLN A 109 7.93 -4.62 -5.61
CA GLN A 109 7.75 -5.61 -6.67
C GLN A 109 6.71 -6.67 -6.27
N ASP A 110 6.83 -7.22 -5.06
CA ASP A 110 5.88 -8.21 -4.52
C ASP A 110 4.45 -7.62 -4.50
N THR A 111 4.29 -6.37 -4.05
CA THR A 111 2.97 -5.70 -4.01
C THR A 111 2.36 -5.52 -5.41
N ILE A 112 3.17 -5.21 -6.42
CA ILE A 112 2.69 -5.11 -7.82
C ILE A 112 2.22 -6.47 -8.32
N VAL A 113 2.94 -7.54 -7.99
CA VAL A 113 2.55 -8.91 -8.33
C VAL A 113 1.26 -9.30 -7.61
N ASP A 114 1.13 -8.98 -6.33
CA ASP A 114 -0.09 -9.25 -5.55
C ASP A 114 -1.31 -8.56 -6.15
N LEU A 115 -1.19 -7.28 -6.52
CA LEU A 115 -2.27 -6.52 -7.18
C LEU A 115 -2.62 -7.08 -8.57
N TYR A 116 -1.60 -7.50 -9.34
CA TYR A 116 -1.82 -8.14 -10.63
C TYR A 116 -2.55 -9.48 -10.49
N ASN A 117 -2.21 -10.27 -9.47
CA ASN A 117 -2.87 -11.53 -9.18
C ASN A 117 -4.30 -11.33 -8.65
N LEU A 118 -4.56 -10.22 -7.94
CA LEU A 118 -5.91 -9.86 -7.50
C LEU A 118 -6.85 -9.58 -8.67
N ASN A 119 -6.41 -8.76 -9.64
CA ASN A 119 -7.17 -8.49 -10.87
C ASN A 119 -6.25 -8.03 -12.00
N SER A 120 -5.86 -8.96 -12.86
CA SER A 120 -4.88 -8.72 -13.94
C SER A 120 -5.39 -7.76 -15.02
N ASN A 121 -6.69 -7.80 -15.31
CA ASN A 121 -7.32 -6.92 -16.30
C ASN A 121 -7.26 -5.47 -15.83
N GLU A 122 -7.72 -5.23 -14.60
CA GLU A 122 -7.73 -3.89 -13.99
C GLU A 122 -6.31 -3.37 -13.79
N MET A 123 -5.40 -4.20 -13.26
CA MET A 123 -4.00 -3.81 -13.09
C MET A 123 -3.33 -3.42 -14.42
N THR A 124 -3.61 -4.16 -15.50
CA THR A 124 -3.11 -3.82 -16.84
C THR A 124 -3.65 -2.48 -17.32
N GLN A 125 -4.93 -2.19 -17.07
CA GLN A 125 -5.54 -0.91 -17.40
C GLN A 125 -4.86 0.24 -16.65
N TYR A 126 -4.60 0.09 -15.34
CA TYR A 126 -3.83 1.05 -14.56
C TYR A 126 -2.43 1.28 -15.14
N LEU A 127 -1.67 0.21 -15.40
CA LEU A 127 -0.31 0.30 -15.94
C LEU A 127 -0.25 0.98 -17.32
N ASN A 128 -1.25 0.77 -18.17
CA ASN A 128 -1.33 1.41 -19.48
C ASN A 128 -1.53 2.94 -19.39
N GLN A 129 -2.15 3.43 -18.32
CA GLN A 129 -2.28 4.87 -18.10
C GLN A 129 -0.99 5.49 -17.59
N LEU A 130 -0.21 4.76 -16.78
CA LEU A 130 1.10 5.23 -16.31
C LEU A 130 2.08 5.51 -17.45
N ARG A 131 2.04 4.70 -18.53
CA ARG A 131 2.91 4.85 -19.71
C ARG A 131 2.62 6.10 -20.55
N LYS A 132 1.49 6.77 -20.33
CA LYS A 132 1.04 7.93 -21.13
C LYS A 132 1.43 9.28 -20.49
N THR A 133 2.11 9.25 -19.35
CA THR A 133 2.66 10.40 -18.62
C THR A 133 4.17 10.40 -18.68
#